data_AF-A0A954S2F4-F1
#
_entry.id   AF-A0A954S2F4-F1
#
_cell.length_a   1.000
_cell.length_b   1.000
_cell.length_c   1.000
_cell.angle_alpha   90.00
_cell.angle_beta   90.00
_cell.angle_gamma   90.00
#
_symmetry.space_group_name_H-M   'P 1'
#
loop_
_entity.id
_entity.type
_entity.pdbx_description
1 polymer ?
#
loop_
_entity_poly.entity_id
_entity_poly.type
_entity_poly.pdbx_seq_one_letter_code
_entity_poly.pdbx_strand_id
1 'polypeptide(L)'
;MDLTSPYVSRRNLLRGGLVLGAAAFTTPGLFAEELIQTPRLTEGPFYPDKLPLDTDNDLLILNDSLAPAVGKVTHLTGRVLRPDGAPLRNAVVEIWQVDGRGVYLHSGSGSKERRDANFQGFGRFLTNANGEYYFRTVKPVPYPGRTP
;
A
#
# COMPACT_ATOMS: atom_id res chain seq x y z
N MET A 1 -13.97 -69.34 -1.26
CA MET A 1 -14.30 -67.96 -1.66
C MET A 1 -13.72 -67.06 -0.59
N ASP A 2 -12.52 -66.53 -0.84
CA ASP A 2 -11.74 -65.78 0.14
C ASP A 2 -12.12 -64.30 0.07
N LEU A 3 -12.64 -63.74 1.16
CA LEU A 3 -13.04 -62.35 1.27
C LEU A 3 -11.88 -61.55 1.88
N THR A 4 -10.98 -61.03 1.05
CA THR A 4 -9.91 -60.13 1.50
C THR A 4 -10.50 -58.74 1.81
N SER A 5 -10.82 -58.50 3.08
CA SER A 5 -11.12 -57.16 3.61
C SER A 5 -9.88 -56.25 3.49
N PRO A 6 -10.00 -55.01 2.96
CA PRO A 6 -8.86 -54.12 2.82
C PRO A 6 -8.54 -53.52 4.20
N TYR A 7 -7.69 -54.21 4.97
CA TYR A 7 -7.17 -53.68 6.22
C TYR A 7 -6.30 -52.44 5.93
N VAL A 8 -6.80 -51.26 6.26
CA VAL A 8 -6.02 -50.02 6.26
C VAL A 8 -4.91 -50.15 7.31
N SER A 9 -3.68 -50.40 6.86
CA SER A 9 -2.51 -50.50 7.74
C SER A 9 -2.22 -49.15 8.40
N ARG A 10 -1.98 -49.15 9.72
CA ARG A 10 -1.55 -47.97 10.51
C ARG A 10 -0.34 -47.27 9.88
N ARG A 11 0.55 -48.02 9.24
CA ARG A 11 1.73 -47.50 8.54
C ARG A 11 1.37 -46.71 7.28
N ASN A 12 0.33 -47.14 6.56
CA ASN A 12 -0.18 -46.42 5.39
C ASN A 12 -0.93 -45.16 5.81
N LEU A 13 -1.63 -45.20 6.95
CA LEU A 13 -2.26 -44.04 7.58
C LEU A 13 -1.24 -42.99 8.02
N LEU A 14 -0.15 -43.40 8.69
CA LEU A 14 0.93 -42.49 9.10
C LEU A 14 1.68 -41.89 7.91
N ARG A 15 1.97 -42.69 6.88
CA ARG A 15 2.60 -42.21 5.64
C ARG A 15 1.69 -41.23 4.88
N GLY A 16 0.40 -41.56 4.73
CA GLY A 16 -0.58 -40.67 4.11
C GLY A 16 -0.75 -39.36 4.89
N GLY A 17 -0.81 -39.44 6.23
CA GLY A 17 -0.91 -38.27 7.10
C GLY A 17 0.32 -37.36 7.05
N LEU A 18 1.53 -37.94 6.98
CA LEU A 18 2.78 -37.17 6.81
C LEU A 18 2.86 -36.48 5.45
N VAL A 19 2.43 -37.15 4.37
CA VAL A 19 2.42 -36.56 3.02
C VAL A 19 1.40 -35.43 2.92
N LEU A 20 0.19 -35.63 3.43
CA LEU A 20 -0.85 -34.59 3.47
C LEU A 20 -0.45 -33.42 4.38
N GLY A 21 0.13 -33.71 5.54
CA GLY A 21 0.64 -32.68 6.45
C GLY A 21 1.77 -31.86 5.83
N ALA A 22 2.73 -32.50 5.17
CA ALA A 22 3.83 -31.82 4.48
C ALA A 22 3.33 -30.95 3.32
N ALA A 23 2.38 -31.46 2.52
CA ALA A 23 1.75 -30.68 1.46
C ALA A 23 1.01 -29.44 2.02
N ALA A 24 0.44 -29.53 3.22
CA ALA A 24 -0.22 -28.42 3.86
C ALA A 24 0.73 -27.27 4.25
N PHE A 25 1.99 -27.59 4.60
CA PHE A 25 3.01 -26.58 4.92
C PHE A 25 3.71 -25.98 3.70
N THR A 26 3.66 -26.65 2.54
CA THR A 26 4.34 -26.18 1.33
C THR A 26 3.41 -25.51 0.32
N THR A 27 2.10 -25.53 0.55
CA THR A 27 1.11 -24.88 -0.33
C THR A 27 0.93 -23.42 0.09
N PRO A 28 1.43 -22.44 -0.68
CA PRO A 28 1.19 -21.03 -0.39
C PRO A 28 -0.31 -20.75 -0.45
N GLY A 29 -0.85 -20.05 0.55
CA GLY A 29 -2.26 -19.67 0.59
C GLY A 29 -3.19 -20.63 1.34
N LEU A 30 -2.75 -21.82 1.75
CA LEU A 30 -3.61 -22.78 2.48
C LEU A 30 -4.08 -22.28 3.86
N PHE A 31 -3.36 -21.30 4.41
CA PHE A 31 -3.70 -20.57 5.64
C PHE A 31 -3.72 -19.05 5.43
N ALA A 32 -3.84 -18.58 4.19
CA ALA A 32 -3.95 -17.15 3.96
C ALA A 32 -5.30 -16.67 4.52
N GLU A 33 -5.25 -15.68 5.40
CA GLU A 33 -6.43 -14.92 5.81
C GLU A 33 -7.09 -14.35 4.56
N GLU A 34 -8.42 -14.47 4.46
CA GLU A 34 -9.17 -13.99 3.30
C GLU A 34 -8.89 -12.50 3.10
N LEU A 35 -8.24 -12.16 1.98
CA LEU A 35 -7.91 -10.78 1.71
C LEU A 35 -9.17 -9.98 1.45
N ILE A 36 -9.40 -8.98 2.29
CA ILE A 36 -10.45 -8.01 2.06
C ILE A 36 -9.99 -7.06 0.96
N GLN A 37 -10.76 -6.99 -0.13
CA GLN A 37 -10.51 -6.03 -1.19
C GLN A 37 -10.56 -4.60 -0.62
N THR A 38 -9.51 -3.80 -0.89
CA THR A 38 -9.48 -2.39 -0.50
C THR A 38 -10.71 -1.67 -1.06
N PRO A 39 -11.55 -1.04 -0.19
CA PRO A 39 -12.74 -0.33 -0.63
C PRO A 39 -12.38 0.77 -1.63
N ARG A 40 -13.26 0.98 -2.62
CA ARG A 40 -13.12 2.11 -3.54
C ARG A 40 -13.58 3.40 -2.86
N LEU A 41 -12.83 4.47 -3.07
CA LEU A 41 -13.20 5.83 -2.70
C LEU A 41 -13.07 6.72 -3.94
N THR A 42 -13.76 7.86 -3.93
CA THR A 42 -13.57 8.89 -4.94
C THR A 42 -12.21 9.57 -4.75
N GLU A 43 -11.66 10.10 -5.83
CA GLU A 43 -10.42 10.90 -5.81
C GLU A 43 -10.58 12.20 -4.99
N GLY A 44 -11.82 12.67 -4.85
CA GLY A 44 -12.12 13.97 -4.27
C GLY A 44 -11.74 15.12 -5.22
N PRO A 45 -11.84 16.37 -4.76
CA PRO A 45 -11.78 17.54 -5.63
C PRO A 45 -10.37 18.16 -5.68
N PHE A 46 -9.39 17.54 -5.02
CA PHE A 46 -8.07 18.13 -4.75
C PHE A 46 -6.90 17.25 -5.16
N TYR A 47 -7.12 16.29 -6.06
CA TYR A 47 -6.00 15.76 -6.82
C TYR A 47 -5.35 16.89 -7.62
N PRO A 48 -4.01 16.94 -7.74
CA PRO A 48 -3.36 18.08 -8.36
C PRO A 48 -3.81 18.34 -9.80
N ASP A 49 -4.27 19.56 -10.06
CA ASP A 49 -4.59 20.05 -11.41
C ASP A 49 -3.34 20.35 -12.23
N LYS A 50 -2.20 20.50 -11.55
CA LYS A 50 -0.86 20.62 -12.12
C LYS A 50 0.10 19.79 -11.28
N LEU A 51 0.71 18.78 -11.87
CA LEU A 51 1.68 17.95 -11.19
C LEU A 51 2.96 18.74 -10.89
N PRO A 52 3.61 18.48 -9.73
CA PRO A 52 4.93 19.02 -9.45
C PRO A 52 5.99 18.47 -10.43
N LEU A 53 7.13 19.16 -10.55
CA LEU A 53 8.22 18.74 -11.42
C LEU A 53 8.82 17.40 -10.97
N ASP A 54 8.97 17.24 -9.66
CA ASP A 54 9.31 15.98 -9.04
C ASP A 54 8.03 15.30 -8.53
N THR A 55 7.93 14.01 -8.77
CA THR A 55 6.79 13.17 -8.39
C THR A 55 7.27 11.87 -7.78
N ASP A 56 8.49 11.82 -7.27
CA ASP A 56 9.03 10.64 -6.62
C ASP A 56 8.29 10.32 -5.30
N ASN A 57 8.87 9.44 -4.51
CA ASN A 57 8.28 8.95 -3.28
C ASN A 57 8.79 9.66 -2.02
N ASP A 58 9.54 10.75 -2.16
CA ASP A 58 10.04 11.54 -1.04
C ASP A 58 9.52 12.98 -1.11
N LEU A 59 8.36 13.20 -0.51
CA LEU A 59 7.66 14.47 -0.58
C LEU A 59 8.33 15.60 0.23
N LEU A 60 9.49 15.32 0.85
CA LEU A 60 10.24 16.25 1.71
C LEU A 60 11.46 16.88 1.04
N ILE A 61 11.94 16.31 -0.07
CA ILE A 61 13.10 16.83 -0.81
C ILE A 61 12.57 17.53 -2.05
N LEU A 62 12.76 18.85 -2.11
CA LEU A 62 12.43 19.66 -3.28
C LEU A 62 13.68 20.39 -3.75
N ASN A 63 14.27 19.89 -4.83
CA ASN A 63 15.50 20.43 -5.40
C ASN A 63 16.63 20.51 -4.33
N ASP A 64 17.41 21.59 -4.38
CA ASP A 64 18.50 21.88 -3.44
C ASP A 64 18.04 22.66 -2.18
N SER A 65 16.74 22.72 -1.89
CA SER A 65 16.25 23.46 -0.73
C SER A 65 16.70 22.79 0.58
N LEU A 66 17.43 23.53 1.41
CA LEU A 66 17.83 23.09 2.75
C LEU A 66 16.72 23.27 3.79
N ALA A 67 15.62 23.93 3.44
CA ALA A 67 14.51 24.19 4.34
C ALA A 67 13.57 22.97 4.40
N PRO A 68 13.38 22.34 5.58
CA PRO A 68 12.52 21.18 5.69
C PRO A 68 11.04 21.56 5.58
N ALA A 69 10.22 20.63 5.08
CA ALA A 69 8.77 20.72 5.14
C ALA A 69 8.28 20.85 6.59
N VAL A 70 7.21 21.62 6.79
CA VAL A 70 6.53 21.74 8.07
C VAL A 70 5.66 20.50 8.31
N GLY A 71 5.92 19.80 9.40
CA GLY A 71 5.08 18.69 9.86
C GLY A 71 5.87 17.57 10.53
N LYS A 72 5.16 16.54 10.98
CA LYS A 72 5.78 15.33 11.53
C LYS A 72 6.16 14.38 10.40
N VAL A 73 7.46 14.20 10.15
CA VAL A 73 7.96 13.20 9.18
C VAL A 73 7.36 11.84 9.47
N THR A 74 6.86 11.19 8.43
CA THR A 74 6.15 9.91 8.47
C THR A 74 6.57 9.05 7.30
N HIS A 75 6.79 7.77 7.57
CA HIS A 75 7.15 6.76 6.59
C HIS A 75 5.90 5.92 6.33
N LEU A 76 5.39 5.97 5.10
CA LEU A 76 4.19 5.26 4.68
C LEU A 76 4.61 4.08 3.80
N THR A 77 4.30 2.87 4.27
CA THR A 77 4.70 1.62 3.60
C THR A 77 3.54 0.66 3.53
N GLY A 78 3.54 -0.20 2.53
CA GLY A 78 2.59 -1.29 2.41
C GLY A 78 2.90 -2.20 1.24
N ARG A 79 1.96 -3.09 0.92
CA ARG A 79 2.05 -4.01 -0.21
C ARG A 79 0.78 -3.96 -1.03
N VAL A 80 0.91 -4.02 -2.35
CA VAL A 80 -0.20 -4.22 -3.28
C VAL A 80 -0.24 -5.69 -3.64
N LEU A 81 -1.37 -6.33 -3.37
CA LEU A 81 -1.60 -7.75 -3.61
C LEU A 81 -2.72 -7.94 -4.63
N ARG A 82 -2.66 -9.05 -5.36
CA ARG A 82 -3.77 -9.57 -6.15
C ARG A 82 -4.79 -10.27 -5.24
N PRO A 83 -6.02 -10.55 -5.71
CA PRO A 83 -7.03 -11.27 -4.91
C PRO A 83 -6.58 -12.67 -4.45
N ASP A 84 -5.67 -13.32 -5.18
CA ASP A 84 -5.05 -14.60 -4.81
C ASP A 84 -3.92 -14.46 -3.77
N GLY A 85 -3.66 -13.25 -3.28
CA GLY A 85 -2.62 -12.92 -2.31
C GLY A 85 -1.21 -12.80 -2.87
N ALA A 86 -1.02 -13.01 -4.17
CA ALA A 86 0.28 -12.81 -4.78
C ALA A 86 0.65 -11.32 -4.87
N PRO A 87 1.93 -10.95 -4.68
CA PRO A 87 2.37 -9.57 -4.81
C PRO A 87 2.20 -9.05 -6.23
N LEU A 88 1.80 -7.79 -6.36
CA LEU A 88 1.69 -7.11 -7.65
C LEU A 88 2.90 -6.20 -7.87
N ARG A 89 3.83 -6.63 -8.73
CA ARG A 89 5.01 -5.85 -9.13
C ARG A 89 4.64 -4.76 -10.15
N ASN A 90 5.34 -3.63 -10.12
CA ASN A 90 5.19 -2.49 -11.03
C ASN A 90 3.79 -1.86 -11.01
N ALA A 91 3.03 -2.03 -9.93
CA ALA A 91 1.83 -1.26 -9.71
C ALA A 91 2.24 0.18 -9.41
N VAL A 92 1.56 1.14 -10.04
CA VAL A 92 1.71 2.56 -9.72
C VAL A 92 0.87 2.87 -8.49
N VAL A 93 1.52 3.32 -7.42
CA VAL A 93 0.87 3.86 -6.23
C VAL A 93 1.08 5.37 -6.25
N GLU A 94 -0.01 6.13 -6.17
CA GLU A 94 0.02 7.59 -6.08
C GLU A 94 -0.58 8.04 -4.75
N ILE A 95 0.01 9.05 -4.15
CA ILE A 95 -0.53 9.74 -2.99
C ILE A 95 -0.62 11.24 -3.26
N TRP A 96 -1.68 11.86 -2.75
CA TRP A 96 -1.82 13.30 -2.67
C TRP A 96 -2.41 13.66 -1.31
N GLN A 97 -1.93 14.73 -0.70
CA GLN A 97 -2.35 15.14 0.63
C GLN A 97 -2.13 16.62 0.89
N VAL A 98 -2.70 17.11 1.98
CA VAL A 98 -2.35 18.43 2.53
C VAL A 98 -0.93 18.46 3.08
N ASP A 99 -0.33 19.65 3.04
CA ASP A 99 0.88 19.98 3.81
C ASP A 99 0.60 20.07 5.33
N GLY A 100 1.63 20.38 6.13
CA GLY A 100 1.49 20.57 7.57
C GLY A 100 0.65 21.78 8.00
N ARG A 101 0.16 22.59 7.05
CA ARG A 101 -0.74 23.73 7.27
C ARG A 101 -2.15 23.46 6.75
N GLY A 102 -2.43 22.25 6.27
CA GLY A 102 -3.76 21.84 5.82
C GLY A 102 -4.12 22.32 4.40
N VAL A 103 -3.13 22.62 3.55
CA VAL A 103 -3.36 23.12 2.18
C VAL A 103 -2.98 22.05 1.14
N TYR A 104 -3.84 21.83 0.15
CA TYR A 104 -3.60 20.89 -0.96
C TYR A 104 -2.80 21.55 -2.09
N LEU A 105 -2.08 20.73 -2.86
CA LEU A 105 -1.51 21.15 -4.15
C LEU A 105 -2.61 21.20 -5.23
N HIS A 106 -3.51 22.17 -5.14
CA HIS A 106 -4.61 22.34 -6.11
C HIS A 106 -5.02 23.81 -6.20
N SER A 107 -5.34 24.31 -7.40
CA SER A 107 -5.75 25.72 -7.57
C SER A 107 -7.03 26.10 -6.82
N GLY A 108 -7.95 25.16 -6.65
CA GLY A 108 -9.17 25.32 -5.85
C GLY A 108 -8.98 25.13 -4.34
N SER A 109 -7.77 24.81 -3.87
CA SER A 109 -7.50 24.76 -2.42
C SER A 109 -7.48 26.18 -1.87
N GLY A 110 -8.35 26.47 -0.90
CA GLY A 110 -8.31 27.75 -0.20
C GLY A 110 -6.94 27.97 0.47
N SER A 111 -6.53 29.23 0.62
CA SER A 111 -5.27 29.58 1.30
C SER A 111 -3.97 29.16 0.59
N LYS A 112 -3.93 29.28 -0.74
CA LYS A 112 -2.71 29.03 -1.53
C LYS A 112 -1.50 29.83 -1.03
N GLU A 113 -1.71 31.01 -0.46
CA GLU A 113 -0.65 31.86 0.10
C GLU A 113 0.00 31.24 1.34
N ARG A 114 -0.69 30.33 2.03
CA ARG A 114 -0.18 29.62 3.22
C ARG A 114 0.49 28.29 2.89
N ARG A 115 0.45 27.84 1.63
CA ARG A 115 1.01 26.55 1.23
C ARG A 115 2.50 26.50 1.52
N ASP A 116 2.96 25.40 2.07
CA ASP A 116 4.37 25.14 2.27
C ASP A 116 5.08 24.90 0.93
N ALA A 117 5.98 25.81 0.56
CA ALA A 117 6.80 25.67 -0.64
C ALA A 117 7.83 24.54 -0.54
N ASN A 118 8.08 24.03 0.67
CA ASN A 118 9.03 22.93 0.93
C ASN A 118 8.33 21.55 1.04
N PHE A 119 7.05 21.44 0.69
CA PHE A 119 6.35 20.15 0.66
C PHE A 119 5.78 19.85 -0.73
N GLN A 120 6.07 18.66 -1.26
CA GLN A 120 5.70 18.30 -2.63
C GLN A 120 4.20 18.07 -2.81
N GLY A 121 3.50 17.54 -1.80
CA GLY A 121 2.05 17.34 -1.80
C GLY A 121 1.53 16.19 -2.69
N PHE A 122 2.34 15.70 -3.62
CA PHE A 122 2.05 14.55 -4.49
C PHE A 122 3.28 13.65 -4.60
N GLY A 123 3.07 12.34 -4.74
CA GLY A 123 4.16 11.43 -5.04
C GLY A 123 3.69 10.13 -5.68
N ARG A 124 4.61 9.47 -6.38
CA ARG A 124 4.38 8.21 -7.08
C ARG A 124 5.47 7.19 -6.76
N PHE A 125 5.08 5.93 -6.64
CA PHE A 125 6.01 4.83 -6.47
C PHE A 125 5.59 3.61 -7.32
N LEU A 126 6.56 2.91 -7.90
CA LEU A 126 6.35 1.62 -8.55
C LEU A 126 6.66 0.50 -7.57
N THR A 127 5.69 -0.38 -7.33
CA THR A 127 5.90 -1.50 -6.40
C THR A 127 7.02 -2.42 -6.86
N ASN A 128 7.80 -2.92 -5.90
CA ASN A 128 8.89 -3.85 -6.18
C ASN A 128 8.37 -5.28 -6.46
N ALA A 129 9.28 -6.26 -6.59
CA ALA A 129 8.90 -7.65 -6.86
C ALA A 129 8.03 -8.30 -5.76
N ASN A 130 8.10 -7.80 -4.53
CA ASN A 130 7.28 -8.24 -3.38
C ASN A 130 5.98 -7.44 -3.26
N GLY A 131 5.68 -6.57 -4.22
CA GLY A 131 4.52 -5.69 -4.23
C GLY A 131 4.63 -4.51 -3.26
N GLU A 132 5.81 -4.27 -2.68
CA GLU A 132 6.00 -3.27 -1.64
C GLU A 132 6.09 -1.85 -2.23
N TYR A 133 5.51 -0.89 -1.52
CA TYR A 133 5.71 0.55 -1.77
C TYR A 133 6.22 1.26 -0.51
N TYR A 134 6.88 2.39 -0.72
CA TYR A 134 7.40 3.24 0.34
C TYR A 134 7.28 4.71 -0.05
N PHE A 135 6.83 5.55 0.87
CA PHE A 135 6.86 7.00 0.76
C PHE A 135 7.42 7.62 2.03
N ARG A 136 8.21 8.68 1.88
CA ARG A 136 8.56 9.61 2.95
C ARG A 136 7.74 10.88 2.80
N THR A 137 6.96 11.23 3.81
CA THR A 137 6.00 12.34 3.77
C THR A 137 5.88 13.02 5.15
N VAL A 138 4.96 13.97 5.31
CA VAL A 138 4.50 14.46 6.61
C VAL A 138 3.16 13.83 6.99
N LYS A 139 2.91 13.62 8.29
CA LYS A 139 1.60 13.22 8.79
C LYS A 139 0.57 14.29 8.41
N PRO A 140 -0.51 13.96 7.67
CA PRO A 140 -1.55 14.92 7.32
C PRO A 140 -2.19 15.54 8.57
N VAL A 141 -2.53 16.82 8.49
CA VAL A 141 -3.25 17.55 9.54
C VAL A 141 -4.72 17.74 9.16
N PRO A 142 -5.61 17.99 10.13
CA PRO A 142 -6.99 18.38 9.82
C PRO A 142 -7.04 19.67 9.00
N TYR A 143 -8.01 19.76 8.09
CA TYR A 143 -8.27 20.95 7.28
C TYR A 143 -9.78 21.25 7.26
N PRO A 144 -10.19 22.52 7.06
CA PRO A 144 -11.59 22.89 7.01
C PRO A 144 -12.25 22.45 5.69
N GLY A 145 -13.55 22.19 5.74
CA GLY A 145 -14.32 21.70 4.60
C GLY A 145 -14.54 20.19 4.65
N ARG A 146 -15.48 19.72 3.83
CA ARG A 146 -15.75 18.29 3.67
C ARG A 146 -14.79 17.73 2.61
N THR A 147 -14.24 16.54 2.84
CA THR A 147 -14.10 15.60 1.72
C THR A 147 -15.49 15.46 1.09
N PRO A 148 -15.71 15.76 -0.20
CA PRO A 148 -17.01 15.60 -0.83
C PRO A 148 -17.61 14.22 -0.59
#